data_AF-A0A0L1MJD8-F1
#
_entry.id   AF-A0A0L1MJD8-F1
#
_cell.length_a   1.000
_cell.length_b   1.000
_cell.length_c   1.000
_cell.angle_alpha   90.00
_cell.angle_beta   90.00
_cell.angle_gamma   90.00
#
_symmetry.space_group_name_H-M   'P 1'
#
loop_
_entity.id
_entity.type
_entity.pdbx_description
1 polymer ?
#
loop_
_entity_poly.entity_id
_entity_poly.type
_entity_poly.pdbx_seq_one_letter_code
_entity_poly.pdbx_strand_id
1 'polypeptide(L)'
;MTFDIFPTLEQEVRLSPPERLVTLVAACEPNQIGRFNVREVAYQPPTGVIPRQGKEETLVFTSSVVRAQTDSMSRVMVFVGIKKKYLTKIPESLNGWSCPRGTPMQVIKVQHGLPTLKLSFLNS
;
A
#
# COMPACT_ATOMS: atom_id res chain seq x y z
N MET A 1 -7.53 -17.28 5.51
CA MET A 1 -8.02 -16.20 4.63
C MET A 1 -7.84 -16.65 3.20
N THR A 2 -8.91 -16.70 2.41
CA THR A 2 -8.86 -16.97 0.96
C THR A 2 -8.59 -15.66 0.22
N PHE A 3 -7.61 -15.65 -0.71
CA PHE A 3 -7.28 -14.48 -1.52
C PHE A 3 -7.96 -14.58 -2.88
N ASP A 4 -8.83 -13.61 -3.19
CA ASP A 4 -9.37 -13.44 -4.55
C ASP A 4 -8.51 -12.49 -5.39
N ILE A 5 -7.53 -11.81 -4.77
CA ILE A 5 -6.64 -10.83 -5.39
C ILE A 5 -5.23 -11.03 -4.82
N PHE A 6 -4.23 -11.00 -5.70
CA PHE A 6 -2.82 -11.13 -5.36
C PHE A 6 -2.06 -9.86 -5.76
N PRO A 7 -1.02 -9.45 -5.01
CA PRO A 7 -0.11 -8.42 -5.48
C PRO A 7 0.57 -8.86 -6.78
N THR A 8 0.92 -7.88 -7.61
CA THR A 8 1.77 -8.10 -8.79
C THR A 8 3.12 -8.68 -8.35
N LEU A 9 3.60 -9.69 -9.07
CA LEU A 9 4.84 -10.38 -8.73
C LEU A 9 6.02 -9.40 -8.75
N GLU A 10 6.96 -9.55 -7.83
CA GLU A 10 8.08 -8.61 -7.67
C GLU A 10 8.89 -8.40 -8.96
N GLN A 11 9.14 -9.48 -9.71
CA GLN A 11 9.84 -9.41 -10.99
C GLN A 11 9.06 -8.61 -12.03
N GLU A 12 7.73 -8.77 -12.07
CA GLU A 12 6.86 -8.00 -12.95
C GLU A 12 6.83 -6.53 -12.57
N VAL A 13 6.81 -6.20 -11.28
CA VAL A 13 6.88 -4.80 -10.81
C VAL A 13 8.20 -4.16 -11.24
N ARG A 14 9.33 -4.86 -11.10
CA ARG A 14 10.65 -4.34 -11.48
C ARG A 14 10.78 -4.07 -12.99
N LEU A 15 10.22 -4.95 -13.81
CA LEU A 15 10.31 -4.86 -15.27
C LEU A 15 9.17 -4.05 -15.90
N SER A 16 8.19 -3.60 -15.11
CA SER A 16 7.04 -2.85 -15.61
C SER A 16 7.45 -1.48 -16.17
N PRO A 17 6.86 -1.05 -17.31
CA PRO A 17 7.07 0.29 -17.82
C PRO A 17 6.47 1.34 -16.86
N PRO A 18 6.95 2.59 -16.88
CA PRO A 18 6.59 3.61 -15.88
C PRO A 18 5.07 3.87 -15.73
N GLU A 19 4.31 3.84 -16.83
CA GLU A 19 2.87 4.09 -16.82
C GLU A 19 2.02 2.87 -16.44
N ARG A 20 2.62 1.67 -16.31
CA ARG A 20 1.86 0.47 -15.97
C ARG A 20 1.38 0.52 -14.53
N LEU A 21 0.10 0.22 -14.34
CA LEU A 21 -0.52 0.03 -13.04
C LEU A 21 -0.07 -1.33 -12.47
N VAL A 22 0.45 -1.33 -11.26
CA VAL A 22 0.81 -2.54 -10.50
C VAL A 22 -0.04 -2.60 -9.23
N THR A 23 -0.34 -3.81 -8.78
CA THR A 23 -1.08 -4.04 -7.53
C THR A 23 -0.08 -4.34 -6.41
N LEU A 24 -0.09 -3.56 -5.35
CA LEU A 24 0.74 -3.75 -4.16
C LEU A 24 -0.13 -3.74 -2.90
N VAL A 25 0.43 -4.17 -1.78
CA VAL A 25 -0.27 -4.22 -0.49
C VAL A 25 0.37 -3.30 0.52
N ALA A 26 -0.44 -2.52 1.23
CA ALA A 26 -0.04 -1.78 2.42
C ALA A 26 -0.73 -2.36 3.65
N ALA A 27 -0.05 -2.32 4.79
CA ALA A 27 -0.67 -2.53 6.10
C ALA A 27 -0.82 -1.18 6.80
N CYS A 28 -2.03 -0.85 7.25
CA CYS A 28 -2.31 0.43 7.91
C CYS A 28 -3.32 0.28 9.04
N GLU A 29 -3.43 1.30 9.88
CA GLU A 29 -4.52 1.38 10.85
C GLU A 29 -5.86 1.66 10.13
N PRO A 30 -7.01 1.24 10.69
CA PRO A 30 -8.31 1.45 10.05
C PRO A 30 -8.63 2.91 9.71
N ASN A 31 -8.22 3.84 10.57
CA ASN A 31 -8.39 5.29 10.35
C ASN A 31 -7.46 5.87 9.26
N GLN A 32 -6.53 5.09 8.72
CA GLN A 32 -5.57 5.50 7.69
C GLN A 32 -5.96 5.05 6.28
N ILE A 33 -6.99 4.21 6.12
CA ILE A 33 -7.42 3.67 4.81
C ILE A 33 -7.70 4.80 3.80
N GLY A 34 -8.25 5.93 4.27
CA GLY A 34 -8.56 7.09 3.43
C GLY A 34 -7.33 7.74 2.76
N ARG A 35 -6.10 7.40 3.18
CA ARG A 35 -4.86 7.92 2.59
C ARG A 35 -4.53 7.30 1.23
N PHE A 36 -5.13 6.15 0.89
CA PHE A 36 -4.79 5.35 -0.29
C PHE A 36 -5.73 5.55 -1.49
N ASN A 37 -6.70 6.47 -1.41
CA ASN A 37 -7.64 6.72 -2.51
C ASN A 37 -7.48 8.15 -3.04
N VAL A 38 -6.41 8.37 -3.81
CA VAL A 38 -6.06 9.68 -4.37
C VAL A 38 -6.19 9.62 -5.89
N ARG A 39 -7.07 10.46 -6.44
CA ARG A 39 -7.30 10.51 -7.89
C ARG A 39 -6.13 11.20 -8.60
N GLU A 40 -5.78 10.68 -9.77
CA GLU A 40 -4.86 11.37 -10.68
C GLU A 40 -5.62 12.59 -11.24
N VAL A 41 -5.19 13.79 -10.84
CA VAL A 41 -5.75 15.04 -11.38
C VAL A 41 -4.95 15.37 -12.64
N ALA A 42 -5.64 15.56 -13.77
CA ALA A 42 -4.98 16.07 -14.98
C ALA A 42 -4.32 17.41 -14.65
N TYR A 43 -3.08 17.59 -15.10
CA TYR A 43 -2.33 18.83 -14.88
C TYR A 43 -3.16 20.04 -15.32
N GLN A 44 -3.62 20.83 -14.35
CA GLN A 44 -4.16 22.17 -14.57
C GLN A 44 -3.08 23.16 -14.11
N PRO A 45 -2.81 24.22 -14.89
CA PRO A 45 -1.84 25.23 -14.48
C PRO A 45 -2.26 25.84 -13.13
N PRO A 46 -1.34 25.97 -12.17
CA PRO A 46 -1.70 26.24 -10.78
C PRO A 46 -2.18 27.69 -10.61
N THR A 47 -3.43 27.86 -10.17
CA THR A 47 -3.88 29.07 -9.48
C THR A 47 -3.55 28.91 -8.00
N GLY A 48 -2.39 29.44 -7.61
CA GLY A 48 -2.03 29.86 -6.25
C GLY A 48 -2.55 29.01 -5.07
N VAL A 49 -2.00 27.81 -4.86
CA VAL A 49 -2.05 27.16 -3.54
C VAL A 49 -0.68 26.58 -3.22
N ILE A 50 0.02 27.22 -2.29
CA ILE A 50 1.30 26.76 -1.74
C ILE A 50 1.02 25.46 -0.96
N PRO A 51 1.66 24.31 -1.29
CA PRO A 51 1.50 23.12 -0.48
C PRO A 51 2.25 23.32 0.84
N ARG A 52 1.53 23.21 1.96
CA ARG A 52 2.12 23.15 3.29
C ARG A 52 3.10 21.98 3.35
N GLN A 53 4.39 22.27 3.47
CA GLN A 53 5.46 21.32 3.79
C GLN A 53 5.28 20.76 5.21
N GLY A 54 4.31 19.86 5.40
CA GLY A 54 4.36 18.90 6.51
C GLY A 54 5.34 17.79 6.14
N LYS A 55 6.15 17.32 7.10
CA LYS A 55 7.07 16.18 6.95
C LYS A 55 6.57 15.18 5.91
N GLU A 56 7.38 14.92 4.87
CA GLU A 56 7.06 14.00 3.78
C GLU A 56 6.83 12.58 4.35
N GLU A 57 5.57 12.29 4.68
CA GLU A 57 5.16 10.98 5.14
C GLU A 57 5.21 10.05 3.92
N THR A 58 6.13 9.09 3.93
CA THR A 58 6.26 8.09 2.86
C THR A 58 5.31 6.93 3.12
N LEU A 59 4.56 6.53 2.10
CA LEU A 59 3.76 5.32 2.13
C LEU A 59 4.63 4.14 1.73
N VAL A 60 4.48 3.03 2.44
CA VAL A 60 5.27 1.80 2.20
C VAL A 60 4.32 0.67 1.81
N PHE A 61 4.73 -0.08 0.80
CA PHE A 61 3.99 -1.17 0.20
C PHE A 61 4.88 -2.41 0.07
N THR A 62 4.23 -3.57 -0.10
CA THR A 62 4.91 -4.81 -0.42
C THR A 62 4.24 -5.58 -1.55
N SER A 63 5.06 -6.25 -2.37
CA SER A 63 4.65 -7.26 -3.35
C SER A 63 4.59 -8.68 -2.77
N SER A 64 5.00 -8.88 -1.50
CA SER A 64 5.01 -10.19 -0.85
C SER A 64 3.71 -10.45 -0.10
N VAL A 65 3.02 -11.54 -0.45
CA VAL A 65 1.82 -12.00 0.25
C VAL A 65 2.11 -12.32 1.72
N VAL A 66 3.21 -13.02 1.99
CA VAL A 66 3.59 -13.42 3.35
C VAL A 66 3.85 -12.19 4.21
N ARG A 67 4.61 -11.21 3.68
CA ARG A 67 4.87 -9.97 4.41
C ARG A 67 3.60 -9.17 4.63
N ALA A 68 2.75 -9.07 3.61
CA ALA A 68 1.46 -8.40 3.73
C ALA A 68 0.62 -9.00 4.86
N GLN A 69 0.51 -10.34 4.95
CA GLN A 69 -0.21 -11.03 6.01
C GLN A 69 0.38 -10.75 7.40
N THR A 70 1.70 -10.83 7.53
CA THR A 70 2.40 -10.57 8.78
C THR A 70 2.18 -9.13 9.25
N ASP A 71 2.41 -8.16 8.36
CA ASP A 71 2.31 -6.73 8.68
C ASP A 71 0.86 -6.30 8.95
N SER A 72 -0.11 -7.00 8.36
CA SER A 72 -1.55 -6.72 8.55
C SER A 72 -2.22 -7.57 9.63
N MET A 73 -1.49 -8.40 10.38
CA MET A 73 -2.10 -9.37 11.29
C MET A 73 -2.99 -8.72 12.35
N SER A 74 -2.58 -7.57 12.89
CA SER A 74 -3.34 -6.74 13.83
C SER A 74 -3.87 -5.44 13.21
N ARG A 75 -3.79 -5.32 11.89
CA ARG A 75 -4.03 -4.09 11.12
C ARG A 75 -4.95 -4.37 9.93
N VAL A 76 -5.16 -3.35 9.10
CA VAL A 76 -5.90 -3.48 7.86
C VAL A 76 -4.91 -3.70 6.70
N MET A 77 -5.20 -4.70 5.88
CA MET A 77 -4.52 -4.98 4.63
C MET A 77 -5.24 -4.21 3.50
N VAL A 78 -4.53 -3.36 2.78
CA VAL A 78 -5.08 -2.55 1.68
C VAL A 78 -4.33 -2.88 0.39
N PHE A 79 -5.06 -3.42 -0.58
CA PHE A 79 -4.57 -3.62 -1.94
C PHE A 79 -4.76 -2.32 -2.72
N VAL A 80 -3.67 -1.81 -3.30
CA VAL A 80 -3.67 -0.58 -4.08
C VAL A 80 -3.16 -0.83 -5.49
N GLY A 81 -3.81 -0.21 -6.47
CA GLY A 81 -3.31 -0.04 -7.82
C GLY A 81 -2.56 1.28 -7.92
N ILE A 82 -1.28 1.24 -8.27
CA ILE A 82 -0.39 2.40 -8.38
C ILE A 82 0.47 2.30 -9.63
N LYS A 83 0.71 3.43 -10.32
CA LYS A 83 1.59 3.45 -11.51
C LYS A 83 3.05 3.29 -11.09
N LYS A 84 3.81 2.50 -11.85
CA LYS A 84 5.22 2.19 -11.56
C LYS A 84 6.11 3.42 -11.40
N LYS A 85 5.86 4.50 -12.15
CA LYS A 85 6.65 5.75 -12.13
C LYS A 85 6.67 6.44 -10.77
N TYR A 86 5.66 6.21 -9.93
CA TYR A 86 5.59 6.81 -8.60
C TYR A 86 6.27 5.97 -7.52
N LEU A 87 6.73 4.75 -7.86
CA LEU A 87 7.28 3.80 -6.90
C LEU A 87 8.81 3.84 -6.87
N THR A 88 9.34 4.05 -5.67
CA THR A 88 10.75 3.90 -5.35
C THR A 88 10.99 2.55 -4.67
N LYS A 89 12.03 1.83 -5.09
CA LYS A 89 12.39 0.56 -4.46
C LYS A 89 13.06 0.84 -3.11
N ILE A 90 12.63 0.14 -2.05
CA ILE A 90 13.32 0.17 -0.75
C ILE A 90 14.55 -0.75 -0.85
N PRO A 91 15.80 -0.25 -0.70
CA PRO A 91 17.01 -1.04 -0.91
C PRO A 91 17.16 -2.25 0.02
N GLU A 92 16.78 -2.09 1.29
CA GLU A 92 16.96 -3.10 2.34
C GLU A 92 15.88 -4.18 2.32
N SER A 93 14.90 -4.08 1.42
CA SER A 93 13.76 -4.99 1.36
C SER A 93 13.74 -5.75 0.04
N LEU A 94 13.47 -7.06 0.08
CA LEU A 94 13.31 -7.83 -1.17
C LEU A 94 12.05 -7.43 -1.97
N ASN A 95 10.97 -7.11 -1.27
CA ASN A 95 9.64 -6.87 -1.84
C ASN A 95 9.04 -5.51 -1.47
N GLY A 96 9.84 -4.61 -0.89
CA GLY A 96 9.37 -3.32 -0.38
C GLY A 96 9.46 -2.20 -1.41
N TRP A 97 8.40 -1.40 -1.48
CA TRP A 97 8.27 -0.23 -2.35
C TRP A 97 7.73 0.94 -1.56
N SER A 98 8.08 2.17 -1.95
CA SER A 98 7.56 3.37 -1.31
C SER A 98 7.15 4.43 -2.32
N CYS A 99 6.28 5.34 -1.90
CA CYS A 99 5.99 6.58 -2.61
C CYS A 99 5.66 7.71 -1.62
N PRO A 100 5.73 8.97 -2.04
CA PRO A 100 5.24 10.09 -1.23
C PRO A 100 3.74 9.96 -0.94
N ARG A 101 3.28 10.53 0.18
CA ARG A 101 1.85 10.71 0.44
C ARG A 101 1.24 11.66 -0.61
N GLY A 102 -0.01 11.38 -1.00
CA GLY A 102 -0.70 12.16 -2.05
C GLY A 102 -0.40 11.67 -3.47
N THR A 103 0.45 10.66 -3.64
CA THR A 103 0.60 9.97 -4.92
C THR A 103 -0.73 9.40 -5.39
N PRO A 104 -1.11 9.63 -6.67
CA PRO A 104 -2.31 9.03 -7.24
C PRO A 104 -2.27 7.50 -7.21
N MET A 105 -3.28 6.90 -6.59
CA MET A 105 -3.46 5.45 -6.51
C MET A 105 -4.92 5.10 -6.21
N GLN A 106 -5.30 3.87 -6.53
CA GLN A 106 -6.66 3.37 -6.37
C GLN A 106 -6.69 2.25 -5.35
N VAL A 107 -7.58 2.32 -4.36
CA VAL A 107 -7.87 1.18 -3.50
C VAL A 107 -8.65 0.13 -4.30
N ILE A 108 -8.08 -1.07 -4.41
CA ILE A 108 -8.68 -2.21 -5.11
C ILE A 108 -9.51 -3.05 -4.13
N LYS A 109 -8.93 -3.36 -2.95
CA LYS A 109 -9.57 -4.18 -1.93
C LYS A 109 -9.05 -3.81 -0.55
N VAL A 110 -9.93 -3.83 0.43
CA VAL A 110 -9.59 -3.68 1.85
C VAL A 110 -9.95 -4.96 2.55
N GLN A 111 -9.02 -5.49 3.33
CA GLN A 111 -9.21 -6.70 4.11
C GLN A 111 -8.74 -6.45 5.54
N HIS A 112 -9.64 -6.64 6.49
CA HIS A 112 -9.31 -6.51 7.90
C HIS A 112 -8.57 -7.77 8.33
N GLY A 113 -7.43 -7.61 9.03
CA GLY A 113 -6.81 -8.73 9.73
C GLY A 113 -7.81 -9.36 10.68
N LEU A 114 -7.87 -10.70 10.71
CA LEU A 114 -8.66 -11.37 11.74
C LEU A 114 -7.95 -11.10 13.07
N PRO A 115 -8.61 -10.48 14.07
CA PRO A 115 -8.01 -10.41 15.39
C PRO A 115 -7.73 -11.84 15.83
N THR A 116 -6.47 -12.16 16.12
CA THR A 116 -6.14 -13.42 16.76
C THR A 116 -6.90 -13.44 18.08
N LEU A 117 -7.97 -14.24 18.12
CA LEU A 117 -8.57 -14.67 19.38
C LEU A 117 -7.42 -15.27 20.18
N LYS A 118 -6.99 -14.57 21.23
CA LYS A 118 -6.10 -15.13 22.24
C LYS A 118 -6.73 -16.44 22.68
N LEU A 119 -6.10 -17.56 22.32
CA LEU A 119 -6.32 -18.82 23.02
C LEU A 119 -5.88 -18.57 24.46
N SER A 120 -6.82 -18.17 25.30
CA SER A 120 -6.70 -18.28 26.74
C SER A 120 -6.65 -19.77 27.02
N PHE A 121 -5.44 -20.31 27.19
CA PHE A 121 -5.25 -21.56 27.89
C PHE A 121 -5.76 -21.33 29.31
N LEU A 122 -7.02 -21.70 29.55
CA LEU A 122 -7.54 -21.91 30.88
C LEU A 122 -6.65 -22.97 31.55
N ASN A 123 -6.10 -22.58 32.70
CA ASN A 123 -5.50 -23.51 33.66
C ASN A 123 -6.37 -24.77 33.78
N SER A 124 -5.71 -25.93 33.81
CA SER A 124 -6.24 -27.18 34.36
C SER A 124 -5.10 -27.84 35.11
#